data_AF-A0A847D400-F1
#
_entry.id   AF-A0A847D400-F1
#
_cell.length_a   1.000
_cell.length_b   1.000
_cell.length_c   1.000
_cell.angle_alpha   90.00
_cell.angle_beta   90.00
_cell.angle_gamma   90.00
#
_symmetry.space_group_name_H-M   'P 1'
#
loop_
_entity.id
_entity.type
_entity.pdbx_description
1 polymer ?
#
loop_
_entity_poly.entity_id
_entity_poly.type
_entity_poly.pdbx_seq_one_letter_code
_entity_poly.pdbx_strand_id
1 'polypeptide(L)'
;MEQTQQASLKAKVQKLGSTLSSMVMPNIGALIAWGVLTALFIPDGYLPNESFASMVGPMLTYLIPLLVGYTGGKVIAGERGAVVGAIATMGVIVGTEIPMIMGAMIMGPLGGFTIKKFDAMFQNKIKTGFEMLVNNFSAGLIGFALALLGFQAIGPVVDRLTQAMAAGVETILNAQLIPLTNIFIEPAKILFLNNAINHGILTPLGTEQVSETGRSILFLLEANPGPGLGVLLAFTLFGKGSAKSTAPGAMIIHFLGGIHEIYFPYVMMKPLLFLAVISGGVSGSFVFQLLGAGLRAPASPGSIIAILAMTPMGSYLPVILGVVAGAAASFAVATVILKADSKEAADNFEESVKATQAAKLSAKGSAGQTSLTNMSGIQHIIFACDAGMGSSAMGASILRKKITAAGLPQDVTNRAINNLTDAANTLIVTQEELKNRAQQKAPNATFVAIENFLNSPKYDEIVATLSGTDLKETAVAPAALRLDVDLAHINEIVLVHDDRKGSATMGQKVVERILEREALDIPLRKMHIDELKASPQTLVISKNSLTQAAQQKVPTAVHLSVDSLITTSKYESVVANLKQIA
;
A
#
# COMPACT_ATOMS: atom_id res chain seq x y z
N MET A 1 -14.41 29.65 -14.87
CA MET A 1 -12.93 29.65 -14.99
C MET A 1 -12.24 29.31 -13.68
N GLU A 2 -12.71 29.79 -12.52
CA GLU A 2 -12.15 29.42 -11.19
C GLU A 2 -12.21 27.92 -10.85
N GLN A 3 -13.33 27.24 -11.12
CA GLN A 3 -13.48 25.79 -10.87
C GLN A 3 -12.52 24.93 -11.73
N THR A 4 -12.22 25.37 -12.95
CA THR A 4 -11.33 24.66 -13.87
C THR A 4 -9.85 24.81 -13.46
N GLN A 5 -9.49 25.95 -12.88
CA GLN A 5 -8.14 26.21 -12.33
C GLN A 5 -7.88 25.43 -11.04
N GLN A 6 -8.85 25.39 -10.11
CA GLN A 6 -8.75 24.62 -8.87
C GLN A 6 -8.61 23.11 -9.12
N ALA A 7 -9.36 22.57 -10.09
CA ALA A 7 -9.21 21.18 -10.52
C ALA A 7 -7.79 20.88 -11.05
N SER A 8 -7.17 21.84 -11.76
CA SER A 8 -5.81 21.68 -12.29
C SER A 8 -4.73 21.70 -11.20
N LEU A 9 -4.88 22.54 -10.17
CA LEU A 9 -3.93 22.63 -9.06
C LEU A 9 -4.02 21.38 -8.18
N LYS A 10 -5.24 20.93 -7.87
CA LYS A 10 -5.50 19.69 -7.13
C LYS A 10 -4.87 18.48 -7.84
N ALA A 11 -5.08 18.36 -9.15
CA ALA A 11 -4.50 17.28 -9.96
C ALA A 11 -2.96 17.30 -9.95
N LYS A 12 -2.33 18.48 -10.00
CA LYS A 12 -0.86 18.61 -9.90
C LYS A 12 -0.33 18.20 -8.52
N VAL A 13 -0.98 18.62 -7.45
CA VAL A 13 -0.60 18.25 -6.06
C VAL A 13 -0.77 16.74 -5.86
N GLN A 14 -1.86 16.16 -6.34
CA GLN A 14 -2.10 14.72 -6.26
C GLN A 14 -1.07 13.92 -7.07
N LYS A 15 -0.71 14.40 -8.27
CA LYS A 15 0.33 13.80 -9.11
C LYS A 15 1.69 13.86 -8.43
N LEU A 16 2.04 14.99 -7.80
CA LEU A 16 3.28 15.15 -7.04
C LEU A 16 3.32 14.18 -5.84
N GLY A 17 2.25 14.11 -5.04
CA GLY A 17 2.13 13.15 -3.95
C GLY A 17 2.25 11.70 -4.41
N SER A 18 1.57 11.31 -5.50
CA SER A 18 1.68 9.96 -6.07
C SER A 18 3.09 9.63 -6.56
N THR A 19 3.80 10.63 -7.08
CA THR A 19 5.17 10.48 -7.60
C THR A 19 6.13 10.27 -6.44
N LEU A 20 6.07 11.10 -5.40
CA LEU A 20 6.89 10.94 -4.18
C LEU A 20 6.60 9.61 -3.48
N SER A 21 5.32 9.27 -3.34
CA SER A 21 4.87 8.00 -2.77
C SER A 21 5.47 6.79 -3.50
N SER A 22 5.50 6.83 -4.84
CA SER A 22 6.01 5.72 -5.65
C SER A 22 7.52 5.46 -5.47
N MET A 23 8.27 6.44 -4.95
CA MET A 23 9.72 6.32 -4.69
C MET A 23 10.03 5.74 -3.31
N VAL A 24 9.19 6.04 -2.32
CA VAL A 24 9.44 5.66 -0.92
C VAL A 24 8.73 4.35 -0.55
N MET A 25 7.50 4.14 -1.01
CA MET A 25 6.70 2.98 -0.59
C MET A 25 7.37 1.63 -0.89
N PRO A 26 7.96 1.39 -2.08
CA PRO A 26 8.65 0.13 -2.34
C PRO A 26 9.81 -0.15 -1.39
N ASN A 27 10.32 0.88 -0.71
CA ASN A 27 11.48 0.85 0.18
C ASN A 27 11.10 0.93 1.66
N ILE A 28 9.80 0.90 2.01
CA ILE A 28 9.35 0.92 3.43
C ILE A 28 9.97 -0.23 4.23
N GLY A 29 10.21 -1.38 3.62
CA GLY A 29 10.89 -2.50 4.29
C GLY A 29 12.30 -2.14 4.79
N ALA A 30 13.05 -1.36 4.03
CA ALA A 30 14.39 -0.89 4.44
C ALA A 30 14.31 0.09 5.60
N LEU A 31 13.33 0.99 5.59
CA LEU A 31 13.05 1.90 6.71
C LEU A 31 12.68 1.14 7.97
N ILE A 32 11.77 0.17 7.89
CA ILE A 32 11.38 -0.67 9.04
C ILE A 32 12.60 -1.44 9.58
N ALA A 33 13.39 -2.08 8.71
CA ALA A 33 14.58 -2.82 9.12
C ALA A 33 15.58 -1.92 9.85
N TRP A 34 15.84 -0.73 9.30
CA TRP A 34 16.69 0.28 9.94
C TRP A 34 16.09 0.73 11.28
N GLY A 35 14.80 1.04 11.36
CA GLY A 35 14.17 1.49 12.61
C GLY A 35 14.19 0.43 13.71
N VAL A 36 13.99 -0.85 13.37
CA VAL A 36 14.14 -1.96 14.33
C VAL A 36 15.58 -2.09 14.79
N LEU A 37 16.54 -2.04 13.87
CA LEU A 37 17.97 -2.07 14.20
C LEU A 37 18.34 -0.93 15.16
N THR A 38 17.89 0.29 14.87
CA THR A 38 18.12 1.47 15.70
C THR A 38 17.49 1.33 17.08
N ALA A 39 16.23 0.89 17.16
CA ALA A 39 15.54 0.71 18.43
C ALA A 39 16.21 -0.35 19.32
N LEU A 40 16.79 -1.40 18.73
CA LEU A 40 17.41 -2.48 19.49
C LEU A 40 18.85 -2.16 19.88
N PHE A 41 19.73 -1.80 18.93
CA PHE A 41 21.17 -2.00 19.14
C PHE A 41 21.99 -0.76 19.44
N ILE A 42 21.46 0.46 19.27
CA ILE A 42 22.19 1.68 19.65
C ILE A 42 22.51 1.70 21.16
N PRO A 43 23.44 2.55 21.63
CA PRO A 43 23.78 2.63 23.05
C PRO A 43 22.55 2.80 23.97
N ASP A 44 21.58 3.59 23.52
CA ASP A 44 20.32 3.88 24.23
C ASP A 44 19.17 2.92 23.84
N GLY A 45 19.46 1.85 23.09
CA GLY A 45 18.48 0.89 22.58
C GLY A 45 18.09 -0.19 23.60
N TYR A 46 17.10 -1.02 23.26
CA TYR A 46 16.62 -2.09 24.14
C TYR A 46 17.63 -3.23 24.38
N LEU A 47 18.52 -3.47 23.43
CA LEU A 47 19.55 -4.51 23.44
C LEU A 47 20.89 -3.95 22.89
N PRO A 48 21.55 -3.03 23.60
CA PRO A 48 22.72 -2.32 23.06
C PRO A 48 23.83 -3.26 22.59
N ASN A 49 24.33 -3.02 21.38
CA ASN A 49 25.45 -3.76 20.79
C ASN A 49 26.19 -2.88 19.78
N GLU A 50 27.41 -2.45 20.12
CA GLU A 50 28.20 -1.53 19.29
C GLU A 50 28.45 -2.07 17.87
N SER A 51 28.72 -3.38 17.74
CA SER A 51 28.98 -3.99 16.44
C SER A 51 27.75 -3.93 15.54
N PHE A 52 26.55 -4.19 16.06
CA PHE A 52 25.31 -4.10 15.28
C PHE A 52 24.85 -2.66 15.07
N ALA A 53 25.03 -1.79 16.07
CA ALA A 53 24.74 -0.36 15.98
C ALA A 53 25.51 0.32 14.85
N SER A 54 26.72 -0.16 14.54
CA SER A 54 27.55 0.39 13.45
C SER A 54 26.86 0.38 12.08
N MET A 55 25.82 -0.44 11.87
CA MET A 55 25.03 -0.46 10.63
C MET A 55 23.98 0.67 10.55
N VAL A 56 23.56 1.26 11.68
CA VAL A 56 22.47 2.24 11.75
C VAL A 56 22.79 3.49 10.90
N GLY A 57 23.99 4.06 11.09
CA GLY A 57 24.43 5.25 10.36
C GLY A 57 24.51 5.01 8.85
N PRO A 58 25.26 4.01 8.36
CA PRO A 58 25.34 3.70 6.94
C PRO A 58 23.99 3.39 6.28
N MET A 59 23.07 2.73 6.98
CA MET A 59 21.73 2.48 6.44
C MET A 59 20.91 3.77 6.25
N LEU A 60 20.99 4.70 7.22
CA LEU A 60 20.31 5.99 7.14
C LEU A 60 20.93 6.89 6.06
N THR A 61 22.25 7.01 6.03
CA THR A 61 22.97 7.95 5.15
C THR A 61 23.07 7.45 3.72
N TYR A 62 23.28 6.14 3.50
CA TYR A 62 23.52 5.59 2.16
C TYR A 62 22.36 4.74 1.67
N LEU A 63 22.00 3.68 2.39
CA LEU A 63 21.06 2.67 1.88
C LEU A 63 19.69 3.28 1.54
N ILE A 64 19.08 4.00 2.48
CA ILE A 64 17.73 4.55 2.30
C ILE A 64 17.69 5.58 1.16
N PRO A 65 18.55 6.63 1.13
CA PRO A 65 18.54 7.59 0.03
C PRO A 65 18.85 6.94 -1.32
N LEU A 66 19.82 6.03 -1.40
CA LEU A 66 20.14 5.33 -2.66
C LEU A 66 18.96 4.51 -3.18
N LEU A 67 18.23 3.81 -2.30
CA LEU A 67 17.03 3.06 -2.69
C LEU A 67 15.92 3.99 -3.22
N VAL A 68 15.73 5.14 -2.59
CA VAL A 68 14.78 6.16 -3.04
C VAL A 68 15.19 6.71 -4.41
N GLY A 69 16.46 7.08 -4.58
CA GLY A 69 17.00 7.59 -5.84
C GLY A 69 16.93 6.56 -6.98
N TYR A 70 17.30 5.31 -6.68
CA TYR A 70 17.18 4.17 -7.58
C TYR A 70 15.72 3.97 -8.01
N THR A 71 14.78 3.98 -7.07
CA THR A 71 13.35 3.80 -7.37
C THR A 71 12.80 4.99 -8.17
N GLY A 72 13.19 6.22 -7.82
CA GLY A 72 12.80 7.43 -8.54
C GLY A 72 13.28 7.42 -10.00
N GLY A 73 14.51 7.00 -10.24
CA GLY A 73 15.02 6.81 -11.60
C GLY A 73 14.30 5.68 -12.34
N LYS A 74 14.02 4.57 -11.64
CA LYS A 74 13.31 3.41 -12.18
C LYS A 74 11.92 3.73 -12.69
N VAL A 75 11.17 4.54 -11.95
CA VAL A 75 9.81 4.96 -12.33
C VAL A 75 9.81 5.73 -13.65
N ILE A 76 10.90 6.40 -14.01
CA ILE A 76 10.98 7.19 -15.25
C ILE A 76 11.52 6.41 -16.44
N ALA A 77 12.59 5.61 -16.24
CA ALA A 77 13.34 4.96 -17.32
C ALA A 77 13.76 3.51 -17.03
N GLY A 78 13.02 2.79 -16.20
CA GLY A 78 13.28 1.38 -15.89
C GLY A 78 14.66 1.16 -15.26
N GLU A 79 15.27 0.00 -15.51
CA GLU A 79 16.53 -0.37 -14.84
C GLU A 79 17.68 0.61 -15.11
N ARG A 80 17.76 1.18 -16.33
CA ARG A 80 18.80 2.16 -16.65
C ARG A 80 18.59 3.46 -15.89
N GLY A 81 17.36 3.94 -15.82
CA GLY A 81 17.00 5.07 -14.96
C GLY A 81 17.36 4.81 -13.51
N ALA A 82 17.16 3.58 -13.02
CA ALA A 82 17.44 3.21 -11.65
C ALA A 82 18.93 3.33 -11.31
N VAL A 83 19.80 2.80 -12.17
CA VAL A 83 21.26 2.90 -12.00
C VAL A 83 21.72 4.36 -12.05
N VAL A 84 21.29 5.13 -13.06
CA VAL A 84 21.67 6.56 -13.20
C VAL A 84 21.18 7.38 -12.02
N GLY A 85 19.94 7.15 -11.57
CA GLY A 85 19.36 7.80 -10.41
C GLY A 85 20.11 7.51 -9.12
N ALA A 86 20.57 6.27 -8.92
CA ALA A 86 21.39 5.89 -7.78
C ALA A 86 22.76 6.59 -7.80
N ILE A 87 23.45 6.62 -8.95
CA ILE A 87 24.74 7.31 -9.10
C ILE A 87 24.58 8.80 -8.81
N ALA A 88 23.58 9.44 -9.41
CA ALA A 88 23.29 10.87 -9.20
C ALA A 88 22.98 11.19 -7.72
N THR A 89 22.27 10.28 -7.05
CA THR A 89 21.94 10.40 -5.63
C THR A 89 23.19 10.31 -4.75
N MET A 90 24.16 9.47 -5.10
CA MET A 90 25.43 9.38 -4.37
C MET A 90 26.17 10.72 -4.33
N GLY A 91 26.15 11.49 -5.42
CA GLY A 91 26.72 12.82 -5.46
C GLY A 91 26.12 13.77 -4.43
N VAL A 92 24.80 13.69 -4.23
CA VAL A 92 24.09 14.49 -3.23
C VAL A 92 24.39 14.03 -1.81
N ILE A 93 24.42 12.71 -1.56
CA ILE A 93 24.73 12.15 -0.24
C ILE A 93 26.12 12.60 0.23
N VAL A 94 27.12 12.56 -0.65
CA VAL A 94 28.50 12.94 -0.29
C VAL A 94 28.67 14.46 -0.23
N GLY A 95 27.74 15.24 -0.81
CA GLY A 95 27.79 16.70 -0.84
C GLY A 95 27.32 17.39 0.44
N THR A 96 26.81 16.65 1.43
CA THR A 96 26.35 17.20 2.71
C THR A 96 26.34 16.14 3.81
N GLU A 97 26.53 16.56 5.06
CA GLU A 97 26.47 15.68 6.25
C GLU A 97 25.03 15.35 6.69
N ILE A 98 24.02 15.99 6.08
CA ILE A 98 22.61 15.75 6.41
C ILE A 98 22.07 14.61 5.53
N PRO A 99 21.38 13.58 6.06
CA PRO A 99 20.76 12.54 5.23
C PRO A 99 19.78 13.10 4.19
N MET A 100 20.09 12.97 2.89
CA MET A 100 19.36 13.65 1.80
C MET A 100 18.34 12.78 1.06
N ILE A 101 17.27 12.36 1.73
CA ILE A 101 16.15 11.69 1.05
C ILE A 101 15.47 12.65 0.06
N MET A 102 15.34 13.94 0.37
CA MET A 102 14.86 14.95 -0.59
C MET A 102 15.78 15.07 -1.81
N GLY A 103 17.09 15.09 -1.59
CA GLY A 103 18.07 15.14 -2.67
C GLY A 103 17.94 13.94 -3.59
N ALA A 104 17.75 12.74 -3.02
CA ALA A 104 17.47 11.52 -3.78
C ALA A 104 16.15 11.59 -4.58
N MET A 105 15.09 12.17 -3.99
CA MET A 105 13.79 12.35 -4.67
C MET A 105 13.87 13.31 -5.85
N ILE A 106 14.85 14.22 -5.87
CA ILE A 106 15.08 15.14 -7.00
C ILE A 106 16.00 14.47 -8.02
N MET A 107 17.17 14.00 -7.57
CA MET A 107 18.21 13.48 -8.45
C MET A 107 17.88 12.13 -9.08
N GLY A 108 17.15 11.26 -8.37
CA GLY A 108 16.72 9.97 -8.91
C GLY A 108 15.89 10.14 -10.19
N PRO A 109 14.74 10.84 -10.13
CA PRO A 109 13.94 11.17 -11.30
C PRO A 109 14.70 11.99 -12.36
N LEU A 110 15.54 12.95 -11.95
CA LEU A 110 16.37 13.69 -12.90
C LEU A 110 17.29 12.75 -13.69
N GLY A 111 17.93 11.80 -13.02
CA GLY A 111 18.75 10.76 -13.64
C GLY A 111 17.97 9.85 -14.59
N GLY A 112 16.77 9.44 -14.17
CA GLY A 112 15.84 8.71 -15.05
C GLY A 112 15.42 9.53 -16.27
N PHE A 113 15.18 10.83 -16.11
CA PHE A 113 14.76 11.71 -17.20
C PHE A 113 15.89 11.95 -18.20
N THR A 114 17.10 12.22 -17.73
CA THR A 114 18.26 12.48 -18.61
C THR A 114 18.61 11.25 -19.44
N ILE A 115 18.64 10.05 -18.82
CA ILE A 115 18.92 8.83 -19.57
C ILE A 115 17.80 8.48 -20.56
N LYS A 116 16.53 8.70 -20.18
CA LYS A 116 15.39 8.51 -21.08
C LYS A 116 15.49 9.40 -22.33
N LYS A 117 15.92 10.65 -22.15
CA LYS A 117 16.11 11.59 -23.25
C LYS A 117 17.29 11.20 -24.13
N PHE A 118 18.38 10.74 -23.53
CA PHE A 118 19.52 10.20 -24.27
C PHE A 118 19.09 8.99 -25.12
N ASP A 119 18.38 8.04 -24.52
CA ASP A 119 17.92 6.82 -25.19
C ASP A 119 17.01 7.15 -26.37
N ALA A 120 16.01 8.01 -26.17
CA ALA A 120 15.12 8.44 -27.25
C ALA A 120 15.86 9.10 -28.43
N MET A 121 17.00 9.74 -28.19
CA MET A 121 17.77 10.44 -29.23
C MET A 121 18.78 9.54 -29.94
N PHE A 122 19.40 8.60 -29.22
CA PHE A 122 20.55 7.84 -29.73
C PHE A 122 20.25 6.37 -29.99
N GLN A 123 19.22 5.77 -29.38
CA GLN A 123 18.99 4.32 -29.44
C GLN A 123 18.80 3.79 -30.87
N ASN A 124 18.10 4.55 -31.72
CA ASN A 124 17.91 4.20 -33.13
C ASN A 124 19.15 4.42 -34.02
N LYS A 125 20.21 5.02 -33.46
CA LYS A 125 21.49 5.29 -34.17
C LYS A 125 22.59 4.30 -33.77
N ILE A 126 22.33 3.44 -32.79
CA ILE A 126 23.32 2.47 -32.31
C ILE A 126 23.32 1.27 -33.25
N LYS A 127 24.51 0.88 -33.72
CA LYS A 127 24.68 -0.34 -34.52
C LYS A 127 24.42 -1.58 -33.67
N THR A 128 23.77 -2.57 -34.26
CA THR A 128 23.53 -3.87 -33.65
C THR A 128 24.84 -4.47 -33.12
N GLY A 129 24.82 -4.99 -31.88
CA GLY A 129 26.00 -5.50 -31.17
C GLY A 129 26.74 -4.47 -30.30
N PHE A 130 26.57 -3.16 -30.54
CA PHE A 130 27.13 -2.09 -29.68
C PHE A 130 26.15 -1.57 -28.62
N GLU A 131 24.90 -2.04 -28.64
CA GLU A 131 23.82 -1.57 -27.77
C GLU A 131 24.18 -1.66 -26.29
N MET A 132 24.65 -2.83 -25.81
CA MET A 132 25.07 -3.00 -24.41
C MET A 132 26.21 -2.06 -24.02
N LEU A 133 27.18 -1.85 -24.91
CA LEU A 133 28.31 -0.95 -24.66
C LEU A 133 27.82 0.48 -24.50
N VAL A 134 27.07 1.00 -25.48
CA VAL A 134 26.56 2.36 -25.46
C VAL A 134 25.58 2.56 -24.29
N ASN A 135 24.72 1.59 -24.01
CA ASN A 135 23.74 1.67 -22.94
C ASN A 135 24.39 1.78 -21.56
N ASN A 136 25.45 1.01 -21.30
CA ASN A 136 26.18 1.04 -20.03
C ASN A 136 27.09 2.27 -19.91
N PHE A 137 27.83 2.62 -20.97
CA PHE A 137 28.73 3.80 -20.94
C PHE A 137 27.94 5.10 -20.81
N SER A 138 26.83 5.24 -21.53
CA SER A 138 25.97 6.44 -21.40
C SER A 138 25.35 6.55 -20.01
N ALA A 139 24.85 5.45 -19.44
CA ALA A 139 24.36 5.44 -18.07
C ALA A 139 25.46 5.84 -17.06
N GLY A 140 26.67 5.28 -17.21
CA GLY A 140 27.81 5.62 -16.37
C GLY A 140 28.23 7.10 -16.47
N LEU A 141 28.42 7.63 -17.69
CA LEU A 141 28.87 9.01 -17.90
C LEU A 141 27.81 10.04 -17.53
N ILE A 142 26.54 9.80 -17.86
CA ILE A 142 25.44 10.69 -17.46
C ILE A 142 25.27 10.66 -15.94
N GLY A 143 25.31 9.47 -15.34
CA GLY A 143 25.29 9.31 -13.89
C GLY A 143 26.43 10.07 -13.21
N PHE A 144 27.66 9.92 -13.72
CA PHE A 144 28.84 10.63 -13.24
C PHE A 144 28.67 12.15 -13.31
N ALA A 145 28.24 12.69 -14.44
CA ALA A 145 28.03 14.13 -14.60
C ALA A 145 26.97 14.66 -13.62
N LEU A 146 25.87 13.91 -13.43
CA LEU A 146 24.83 14.27 -12.48
C LEU A 146 25.29 14.15 -11.02
N ALA A 147 26.15 13.19 -10.70
CA ALA A 147 26.73 13.06 -9.36
C ALA A 147 27.62 14.27 -9.03
N LEU A 148 28.47 14.71 -9.96
CA LEU A 148 29.27 15.92 -9.78
C LEU A 148 28.41 17.17 -9.59
N LEU A 149 27.34 17.29 -10.40
CA LEU A 149 26.38 18.38 -10.27
C LEU A 149 25.68 18.35 -8.91
N GLY A 150 25.19 17.18 -8.49
CA GLY A 150 24.55 16.98 -7.20
C GLY A 150 25.46 17.35 -6.04
N PHE A 151 26.72 16.91 -6.08
CA PHE A 151 27.72 17.23 -5.07
C PHE A 151 27.95 18.73 -4.93
N GLN A 152 28.14 19.44 -6.05
CA GLN A 152 28.45 20.87 -6.02
C GLN A 152 27.23 21.75 -5.70
N ALA A 153 26.04 21.36 -6.16
CA ALA A 153 24.84 22.18 -6.03
C ALA A 153 24.17 22.06 -4.65
N ILE A 154 24.25 20.90 -3.99
CA ILE A 154 23.39 20.62 -2.85
C ILE A 154 23.81 21.30 -1.55
N GLY A 155 25.12 21.31 -1.23
CA GLY A 155 25.65 21.88 0.01
C GLY A 155 25.18 23.33 0.25
N PRO A 156 25.43 24.26 -0.70
CA PRO A 156 25.03 25.65 -0.53
C PRO A 156 23.51 25.85 -0.38
N VAL A 157 22.70 24.99 -0.99
CA VAL A 157 21.24 25.06 -0.89
C VAL A 157 20.79 24.65 0.51
N VAL A 158 21.33 23.55 1.03
CA VAL A 158 21.03 23.04 2.38
C VAL A 158 21.47 24.03 3.45
N ASP A 159 22.66 24.61 3.31
CA ASP A 159 23.18 25.57 4.29
C ASP A 159 22.30 26.81 4.37
N ARG A 160 21.93 27.39 3.22
CA ARG A 160 21.03 28.56 3.18
C ARG A 160 19.66 28.24 3.78
N LEU A 161 19.11 27.08 3.46
CA LEU A 161 17.80 26.66 3.97
C LEU A 161 17.84 26.44 5.48
N THR A 162 18.92 25.84 5.99
CA THR A 162 19.17 25.65 7.43
C THR A 162 19.28 26.99 8.16
N GLN A 163 20.05 27.93 7.64
CA GLN A 163 20.20 29.27 8.23
C GLN A 163 18.87 30.04 8.23
N ALA A 164 18.10 29.97 7.14
CA ALA A 164 16.79 30.61 7.05
C ALA A 164 15.78 30.03 8.06
N MET A 165 15.77 28.70 8.23
CA MET A 165 14.94 28.07 9.25
C MET A 165 15.38 28.46 10.67
N ALA A 166 16.69 28.55 10.92
CA ALA A 166 17.22 28.99 12.21
C ALA A 166 16.73 30.38 12.59
N ALA A 167 16.88 31.35 11.68
CA ALA A 167 16.37 32.71 11.89
C ALA A 167 14.84 32.74 12.10
N GLY A 168 14.09 31.90 11.37
CA GLY A 168 12.63 31.80 11.52
C GLY A 168 12.21 31.26 12.89
N VAL A 169 12.85 30.17 13.35
CA VAL A 169 12.59 29.58 14.67
C VAL A 169 12.95 30.57 15.79
N GLU A 170 14.13 31.20 15.71
CA GLU A 170 14.58 32.19 16.69
C GLU A 170 13.59 33.38 16.82
N THR A 171 13.09 33.90 15.69
CA THR A 171 12.09 34.98 15.67
C THR A 171 10.81 34.58 16.40
N ILE A 172 10.31 33.36 16.18
CA ILE A 172 9.07 32.87 16.80
C ILE A 172 9.27 32.60 18.29
N LEU A 173 10.44 32.09 18.69
CA LEU A 173 10.78 31.90 20.09
C LEU A 173 10.84 33.23 20.85
N ASN A 174 11.46 34.26 20.25
CA ASN A 174 11.50 35.61 20.81
C ASN A 174 10.10 36.25 20.94
N ALA A 175 9.17 35.90 20.05
CA ALA A 175 7.78 36.34 20.12
C ALA A 175 6.91 35.53 21.11
N GLN A 176 7.47 34.54 21.82
CA GLN A 176 6.76 33.62 22.72
C GLN A 176 5.62 32.79 22.06
N LEU A 177 5.62 32.70 20.73
CA LEU A 177 4.63 31.95 19.95
C LEU A 177 5.08 30.50 19.70
N ILE A 178 5.60 29.85 20.74
CA ILE A 178 6.20 28.51 20.69
C ILE A 178 5.36 27.49 19.90
N PRO A 179 4.02 27.41 20.03
CA PRO A 179 3.23 26.42 19.32
C PRO A 179 3.31 26.58 17.80
N LEU A 180 3.45 27.81 17.30
CA LEU A 180 3.53 28.12 15.87
C LEU A 180 4.87 27.72 15.24
N THR A 181 5.90 27.46 16.05
CA THR A 181 7.18 26.90 15.53
C THR A 181 6.96 25.58 14.79
N ASN A 182 5.93 24.80 15.17
CA ASN A 182 5.58 23.52 14.54
C ASN A 182 5.09 23.65 13.10
N ILE A 183 4.71 24.86 12.65
CA ILE A 183 4.42 25.11 11.23
C ILE A 183 5.68 24.87 10.39
N PHE A 184 6.87 25.07 10.97
CA PHE A 184 8.15 24.85 10.32
C PHE A 184 8.80 23.53 10.76
N ILE A 185 8.78 23.22 12.06
CA ILE A 185 9.47 22.05 12.63
C ILE A 185 8.89 20.75 12.05
N GLU A 186 7.56 20.58 12.00
CA GLU A 186 6.98 19.32 11.55
C GLU A 186 7.26 19.03 10.06
N PRO A 187 7.09 19.98 9.13
CA PRO A 187 7.51 19.76 7.75
C PRO A 187 9.01 19.53 7.61
N ALA A 188 9.84 20.33 8.28
CA ALA A 188 11.29 20.21 8.17
C ALA A 188 11.79 18.85 8.70
N LYS A 189 11.24 18.38 9.82
CA LYS A 189 11.52 17.04 10.37
C LYS A 189 11.22 15.95 9.35
N ILE A 190 10.04 15.97 8.72
CA ILE A 190 9.64 14.98 7.71
C ILE A 190 10.52 15.04 6.45
N LEU A 191 11.05 16.22 6.15
CA LEU A 191 12.01 16.45 5.08
C LEU A 191 13.46 16.13 5.48
N PHE A 192 13.67 15.49 6.64
CA PHE A 192 14.98 15.08 7.17
C PHE A 192 15.91 16.25 7.48
N LEU A 193 15.34 17.39 7.83
CA LEU A 193 16.06 18.58 8.31
C LEU A 193 16.05 18.67 9.85
N ASN A 194 15.72 17.57 10.53
CA ASN A 194 15.65 17.48 11.98
C ASN A 194 17.01 17.72 12.65
N ASN A 195 18.11 17.20 12.09
CA ASN A 195 19.45 17.41 12.64
C ASN A 195 19.84 18.89 12.66
N ALA A 196 19.52 19.61 11.57
CA ALA A 196 19.76 21.05 11.46
C ALA A 196 18.98 21.85 12.52
N ILE A 197 17.72 21.49 12.75
CA ILE A 197 16.88 22.16 13.74
C ILE A 197 17.32 21.82 15.18
N ASN A 198 17.57 20.54 15.43
CA ASN A 198 17.82 20.05 16.77
C ASN A 198 19.21 20.46 17.28
N HIS A 199 20.28 20.14 16.53
CA HIS A 199 21.64 20.51 16.93
C HIS A 199 21.97 21.98 16.67
N GLY A 200 21.36 22.59 15.64
CA GLY A 200 21.66 23.97 15.27
C GLY A 200 20.95 25.01 16.14
N ILE A 201 19.78 24.70 16.72
CA ILE A 201 18.92 25.70 17.37
C ILE A 201 18.38 25.20 18.72
N LEU A 202 17.60 24.10 18.72
CA LEU A 202 16.81 23.71 19.88
C LEU A 202 17.68 23.20 21.04
N THR A 203 18.72 22.43 20.74
CA THR A 203 19.59 21.84 21.76
C THR A 203 20.43 22.88 22.51
N PRO A 204 21.15 23.80 21.83
CA PRO A 204 21.89 24.86 22.51
C PRO A 204 20.99 25.74 23.40
N LEU A 205 19.90 26.26 22.85
CA LEU A 205 18.95 27.11 23.58
C LEU A 205 18.28 26.36 24.74
N GLY A 206 17.95 25.09 24.54
CA GLY A 206 17.36 24.25 25.57
C GLY A 206 18.31 23.97 26.72
N THR A 207 19.60 23.77 26.42
CA THR A 207 20.65 23.54 27.44
C THR A 207 20.89 24.78 28.29
N GLU A 208 20.89 25.96 27.67
CA GLU A 208 20.95 27.24 28.37
C GLU A 208 19.74 27.42 29.30
N GLN A 209 18.52 27.18 28.80
CA GLN A 209 17.29 27.26 29.61
C GLN A 209 17.25 26.27 30.77
N VAL A 210 17.75 25.03 30.58
CA VAL A 210 17.83 24.05 31.67
C VAL A 210 18.78 24.51 32.77
N SER A 211 19.87 25.18 32.41
CA SER A 211 20.84 25.68 33.40
C SER A 211 20.22 26.71 34.35
N GLU A 212 19.23 27.46 33.88
CA GLU A 212 18.52 28.47 34.68
C GLU A 212 17.24 27.94 35.35
N THR A 213 16.45 27.13 34.63
CA THR A 213 15.07 26.76 35.05
C THR A 213 14.89 25.27 35.35
N GLY A 214 15.94 24.46 35.17
CA GLY A 214 15.95 23.02 35.41
C GLY A 214 15.20 22.17 34.37
N ARG A 215 14.60 22.79 33.36
CA ARG A 215 13.87 22.13 32.26
C ARG A 215 13.74 23.02 31.04
N SER A 216 13.56 22.45 29.85
CA SER A 216 13.23 23.22 28.65
C SER A 216 12.12 22.56 27.84
N ILE A 217 11.17 23.39 27.39
CA ILE A 217 10.13 22.99 26.43
C ILE A 217 10.73 22.73 25.04
N LEU A 218 11.88 23.31 24.71
CA LEU A 218 12.50 23.21 23.38
C LEU A 218 12.86 21.77 23.01
N PHE A 219 13.24 20.96 24.00
CA PHE A 219 13.50 19.53 23.82
C PHE A 219 12.26 18.70 23.46
N LEU A 220 11.05 19.23 23.68
CA LEU A 220 9.79 18.55 23.32
C LEU A 220 9.31 18.91 21.91
N LEU A 221 9.76 20.03 21.32
CA LEU A 221 9.17 20.53 20.08
C LEU A 221 9.43 19.59 18.89
N GLU A 222 10.63 19.03 18.80
CA GLU A 222 10.98 18.08 17.74
C GLU A 222 10.66 16.63 18.16
N ALA A 223 11.00 16.27 19.41
CA ALA A 223 10.90 14.92 19.92
C ALA A 223 9.46 14.43 20.17
N ASN A 224 8.45 15.31 20.22
CA ASN A 224 7.07 14.92 20.51
C ASN A 224 6.58 13.83 19.53
N PRO A 225 6.27 12.60 20.00
CA PRO A 225 5.84 11.52 19.12
C PRO A 225 4.34 11.58 18.80
N GLY A 226 3.59 12.48 19.44
CA GLY A 226 2.14 12.64 19.28
C GLY A 226 1.70 12.84 17.83
N PRO A 227 2.26 13.82 17.08
CA PRO A 227 1.87 14.07 15.69
C PRO A 227 1.98 12.85 14.79
N GLY A 228 3.12 12.13 14.85
CA GLY A 228 3.34 10.89 14.10
C GLY A 228 2.43 9.74 14.54
N LEU A 229 2.21 9.59 15.85
CA LEU A 229 1.29 8.59 16.41
C LEU A 229 -0.14 8.79 15.87
N GLY A 230 -0.62 10.03 15.83
CA GLY A 230 -1.95 10.35 15.31
C GLY A 230 -2.13 9.96 13.85
N VAL A 231 -1.14 10.25 12.99
CA VAL A 231 -1.16 9.84 11.57
C VAL A 231 -1.18 8.31 11.44
N LEU A 232 -0.30 7.61 12.16
CA LEU A 232 -0.19 6.16 12.07
C LEU A 232 -1.45 5.45 12.59
N LEU A 233 -2.09 5.98 13.64
CA LEU A 233 -3.38 5.50 14.12
C LEU A 233 -4.47 5.68 13.04
N ALA A 234 -4.49 6.82 12.37
CA ALA A 234 -5.44 7.08 11.29
C ALA A 234 -5.25 6.10 10.12
N PHE A 235 -4.01 5.78 9.74
CA PHE A 235 -3.72 4.76 8.73
C PHE A 235 -4.07 3.34 9.20
N THR A 236 -3.85 3.03 10.47
CA THR A 236 -4.21 1.72 11.04
C THR A 236 -5.71 1.46 10.94
N LEU A 237 -6.53 2.47 11.23
CA LEU A 237 -7.99 2.33 11.21
C LEU A 237 -8.58 2.55 9.81
N PHE A 238 -8.20 3.64 9.13
CA PHE A 238 -8.83 4.15 7.91
C PHE A 238 -7.94 4.13 6.66
N GLY A 239 -6.70 3.67 6.77
CA GLY A 239 -5.81 3.50 5.63
C GLY A 239 -6.31 2.43 4.65
N LYS A 240 -5.60 2.28 3.53
CA LYS A 240 -5.88 1.25 2.50
C LYS A 240 -4.59 0.57 2.07
N GLY A 241 -4.70 -0.66 1.57
CA GLY A 241 -3.59 -1.41 0.99
C GLY A 241 -2.42 -1.65 1.97
N SER A 242 -1.20 -1.59 1.44
CA SER A 242 0.04 -1.82 2.20
C SER A 242 0.23 -0.83 3.35
N ALA A 243 -0.13 0.44 3.17
CA ALA A 243 -0.01 1.45 4.21
C ALA A 243 -0.87 1.11 5.44
N LYS A 244 -2.05 0.49 5.28
CA LYS A 244 -2.84 0.03 6.43
C LYS A 244 -2.17 -1.14 7.15
N SER A 245 -1.63 -2.11 6.41
CA SER A 245 -1.04 -3.31 7.01
C SER A 245 0.29 -3.04 7.72
N THR A 246 1.05 -2.02 7.27
CA THR A 246 2.36 -1.69 7.85
C THR A 246 2.29 -0.64 8.98
N ALA A 247 1.21 0.14 9.05
CA ALA A 247 1.07 1.22 10.03
C ALA A 247 1.17 0.77 11.51
N PRO A 248 0.62 -0.37 11.95
CA PRO A 248 0.76 -0.83 13.34
C PRO A 248 2.21 -1.11 13.74
N GLY A 249 2.97 -1.78 12.86
CA GLY A 249 4.40 -2.05 13.11
C GLY A 249 5.22 -0.76 13.14
N ALA A 250 4.93 0.15 12.20
CA ALA A 250 5.53 1.48 12.17
C ALA A 250 5.24 2.29 13.45
N MET A 251 4.04 2.16 14.01
CA MET A 251 3.63 2.85 15.24
C MET A 251 4.44 2.41 16.46
N ILE A 252 4.72 1.11 16.57
CA ILE A 252 5.53 0.56 17.67
C ILE A 252 6.95 1.11 17.59
N ILE A 253 7.58 1.04 16.41
CA ILE A 253 8.95 1.51 16.19
C ILE A 253 9.05 3.03 16.40
N HIS A 254 8.06 3.78 15.91
CA HIS A 254 7.97 5.24 16.11
C HIS A 254 7.79 5.60 17.59
N PHE A 255 6.72 5.12 18.21
CA PHE A 255 6.30 5.61 19.53
C PHE A 255 7.17 5.05 20.67
N LEU A 256 7.49 3.76 20.62
CA LEU A 256 8.30 3.10 21.64
C LEU A 256 9.79 3.08 21.29
N GLY A 257 10.13 2.95 20.00
CA GLY A 257 11.52 3.00 19.56
C GLY A 257 12.06 4.43 19.38
N GLY A 258 11.19 5.43 19.25
CA GLY A 258 11.60 6.82 19.10
C GLY A 258 12.15 7.17 17.73
N ILE A 259 11.82 6.37 16.72
CA ILE A 259 12.31 6.53 15.35
C ILE A 259 11.24 7.21 14.50
N HIS A 260 11.32 8.54 14.43
CA HIS A 260 10.30 9.39 13.80
C HIS A 260 10.27 9.21 12.28
N GLU A 261 11.39 8.88 11.68
CA GLU A 261 11.57 8.72 10.23
C GLU A 261 10.67 7.62 9.64
N ILE A 262 10.20 6.69 10.49
CA ILE A 262 9.31 5.61 10.10
C ILE A 262 7.91 6.09 9.68
N TYR A 263 7.41 7.20 10.25
CA TYR A 263 6.10 7.72 9.86
C TYR A 263 6.16 8.71 8.69
N PHE A 264 7.34 9.25 8.36
CA PHE A 264 7.50 10.27 7.30
C PHE A 264 6.95 9.81 5.95
N PRO A 265 7.20 8.57 5.47
CA PRO A 265 6.61 8.09 4.22
C PRO A 265 5.09 8.23 4.18
N TYR A 266 4.41 7.94 5.30
CA TYR A 266 2.95 7.98 5.38
C TYR A 266 2.40 9.39 5.16
N VAL A 267 3.10 10.41 5.65
CA VAL A 267 2.75 11.82 5.42
C VAL A 267 3.05 12.22 3.98
N MET A 268 4.23 11.85 3.47
CA MET A 268 4.65 12.18 2.10
C MET A 268 3.77 11.55 1.02
N MET A 269 3.09 10.43 1.33
CA MET A 269 2.10 9.82 0.42
C MET A 269 0.99 10.78 0.02
N LYS A 270 0.59 11.69 0.92
CA LYS A 270 -0.50 12.63 0.70
C LYS A 270 -0.11 14.00 1.27
N PRO A 271 0.24 14.98 0.43
CA PRO A 271 0.68 16.29 0.91
C PRO A 271 -0.25 16.98 1.91
N LEU A 272 -1.57 16.72 1.86
CA LEU A 272 -2.51 17.24 2.86
C LEU A 272 -2.23 16.75 4.29
N LEU A 273 -1.59 15.59 4.47
CA LEU A 273 -1.22 15.06 5.79
C LEU A 273 -0.15 15.90 6.49
N PHE A 274 0.55 16.81 5.80
CA PHE A 274 1.35 17.83 6.47
C PHE A 274 0.49 18.69 7.42
N LEU A 275 -0.78 18.96 7.06
CA LEU A 275 -1.70 19.66 7.94
C LEU A 275 -1.99 18.86 9.22
N ALA A 276 -2.04 17.52 9.13
CA ALA A 276 -2.28 16.67 10.29
C ALA A 276 -1.12 16.76 11.29
N VAL A 277 0.12 16.59 10.83
CA VAL A 277 1.29 16.69 11.71
C VAL A 277 1.49 18.09 12.25
N ILE A 278 1.27 19.14 11.45
CA ILE A 278 1.32 20.53 11.92
C ILE A 278 0.26 20.75 13.00
N SER A 279 -0.98 20.30 12.77
CA SER A 279 -2.04 20.44 13.77
C SER A 279 -1.72 19.69 15.07
N GLY A 280 -1.08 18.52 14.96
CA GLY A 280 -0.60 17.77 16.11
C GLY A 280 0.52 18.49 16.85
N GLY A 281 1.53 18.99 16.13
CA GLY A 281 2.67 19.70 16.71
C GLY A 281 2.21 20.96 17.43
N VAL A 282 1.41 21.80 16.76
CA VAL A 282 0.83 23.03 17.33
C VAL A 282 0.00 22.71 18.59
N SER A 283 -0.89 21.72 18.51
CA SER A 283 -1.76 21.37 19.65
C SER A 283 -0.96 20.82 20.84
N GLY A 284 0.00 19.94 20.58
CA GLY A 284 0.87 19.38 21.61
C GLY A 284 1.74 20.44 22.27
N SER A 285 2.42 21.28 21.48
CA SER A 285 3.24 22.37 21.99
C SER A 285 2.44 23.45 22.71
N PHE A 286 1.19 23.70 22.31
CA PHE A 286 0.29 24.57 23.05
C PHE A 286 0.00 24.01 24.45
N VAL A 287 -0.32 22.72 24.56
CA VAL A 287 -0.53 22.08 25.88
C VAL A 287 0.75 22.06 26.71
N PHE A 288 1.91 21.80 26.08
CA PHE A 288 3.20 21.90 26.76
C PHE A 288 3.44 23.31 27.31
N GLN A 289 3.21 24.34 26.52
CA GLN A 289 3.40 25.73 26.96
C GLN A 289 2.41 26.10 28.06
N LEU A 290 1.12 25.75 27.89
CA LEU A 290 0.04 26.08 28.83
C LEU A 290 0.26 25.44 30.22
N LEU A 291 0.71 24.19 30.25
CA LEU A 291 0.93 23.43 31.49
C LEU A 291 2.37 23.49 31.98
N GLY A 292 3.23 24.26 31.31
CA GLY A 292 4.65 24.38 31.63
C GLY A 292 5.39 23.04 31.59
N ALA A 293 5.27 22.27 30.51
CA ALA A 293 6.03 21.04 30.30
C ALA A 293 7.47 21.34 29.84
N GLY A 294 8.42 20.46 30.18
CA GLY A 294 9.79 20.52 29.66
C GLY A 294 10.62 19.30 30.07
N LEU A 295 11.76 19.10 29.42
CA LEU A 295 12.70 18.02 29.71
C LEU A 295 14.01 18.56 30.32
N ARG A 296 14.72 17.71 31.06
CA ARG A 296 16.03 18.04 31.65
C ARG A 296 17.19 17.97 30.65
N ALA A 297 17.00 17.23 29.57
CA ALA A 297 17.98 16.99 28.51
C ALA A 297 17.24 16.61 27.23
N PRO A 298 17.89 16.70 26.05
CA PRO A 298 17.31 16.16 24.82
C PRO A 298 17.04 14.66 24.97
N ALA A 299 15.88 14.19 24.49
CA ALA A 299 15.54 12.77 24.49
C ALA A 299 16.15 12.09 23.25
N SER A 300 16.95 11.05 23.47
CA SER A 300 17.55 10.22 22.42
C SER A 300 17.40 8.74 22.75
N PRO A 301 16.77 7.92 21.88
CA PRO A 301 15.89 8.32 20.78
C PRO A 301 14.69 9.16 21.25
N GLY A 302 13.96 9.78 20.32
CA GLY A 302 12.75 10.56 20.63
C GLY A 302 11.53 9.72 21.03
N SER A 303 11.72 8.63 21.78
CA SER A 303 10.65 7.70 22.19
C SER A 303 9.87 8.26 23.37
N ILE A 304 8.63 7.80 23.55
CA ILE A 304 7.87 8.17 24.75
C ILE A 304 8.59 7.75 26.04
N ILE A 305 9.34 6.65 26.00
CA ILE A 305 10.09 6.13 27.15
C ILE A 305 11.24 7.08 27.50
N ALA A 306 12.04 7.48 26.50
CA ALA A 306 13.14 8.42 26.70
C ALA A 306 12.63 9.80 27.13
N ILE A 307 11.53 10.27 26.54
CA ILE A 307 10.89 11.53 26.93
C ILE A 307 10.45 11.49 28.39
N LEU A 308 9.78 10.42 28.83
CA LEU A 308 9.37 10.26 30.23
C LEU A 308 10.57 10.10 31.16
N ALA A 309 11.65 9.45 30.74
CA ALA A 309 12.89 9.34 31.51
C ALA A 309 13.56 10.71 31.70
N MET A 310 13.53 11.57 30.69
CA MET A 310 14.09 12.93 30.74
C MET A 310 13.14 13.97 31.37
N THR A 311 11.92 13.56 31.72
CA THR A 311 10.92 14.44 32.32
C THR A 311 11.23 14.66 33.81
N PRO A 312 11.31 15.92 34.30
CA PRO A 312 11.51 16.20 35.71
C PRO A 312 10.28 15.82 36.55
N MET A 313 10.53 15.50 37.83
CA MET A 313 9.47 15.28 38.82
C MET A 313 8.48 16.46 38.83
N GLY A 314 7.18 16.16 38.72
CA GLY A 314 6.11 17.15 38.63
C GLY A 314 5.69 17.56 37.21
N SER A 315 6.45 17.19 36.17
CA SER A 315 6.13 17.55 34.76
C SER A 315 5.57 16.39 33.92
N TYR A 316 5.41 15.19 34.50
CA TYR A 316 4.89 14.00 33.80
C TYR A 316 3.50 14.21 33.20
N LEU A 317 2.56 14.75 33.98
CA LEU A 317 1.20 14.97 33.51
C LEU A 317 1.14 15.99 32.36
N PRO A 318 1.78 17.18 32.44
CA PRO A 318 1.90 18.09 31.30
C PRO A 318 2.48 17.45 30.03
N VAL A 319 3.53 16.63 30.17
CA VAL A 319 4.17 15.95 29.03
C VAL A 319 3.25 14.92 28.40
N ILE A 320 2.61 14.07 29.20
CA ILE A 320 1.69 13.05 28.67
C ILE A 320 0.48 13.72 27.98
N LEU A 321 -0.09 14.76 28.60
CA LEU A 321 -1.23 15.47 28.02
C LEU A 321 -0.88 16.15 26.69
N GLY A 322 0.31 16.75 26.56
CA GLY A 322 0.70 17.36 25.29
C GLY A 322 0.97 16.33 24.18
N VAL A 323 1.55 15.16 24.52
CA VAL A 323 1.69 14.05 23.56
C VAL A 323 0.31 13.55 23.10
N VAL A 324 -0.61 13.33 24.04
CA VAL A 324 -1.99 12.88 23.74
C VAL A 324 -2.74 13.92 22.91
N ALA A 325 -2.64 15.22 23.26
CA ALA A 325 -3.27 16.29 22.50
C ALA A 325 -2.75 16.36 21.07
N GLY A 326 -1.43 16.24 20.88
CA GLY A 326 -0.83 16.18 19.55
C GLY A 326 -1.28 14.97 18.74
N ALA A 327 -1.37 13.79 19.38
CA ALA A 327 -1.89 12.59 18.75
C ALA A 327 -3.36 12.72 18.37
N ALA A 328 -4.21 13.26 19.25
CA ALA A 328 -5.63 13.43 19.00
C ALA A 328 -5.90 14.41 17.85
N ALA A 329 -5.22 15.58 17.84
CA ALA A 329 -5.38 16.57 16.78
C ALA A 329 -4.92 16.02 15.42
N SER A 330 -3.73 15.44 15.37
CA SER A 330 -3.19 14.82 14.16
C SER A 330 -4.08 13.68 13.66
N PHE A 331 -4.56 12.81 14.56
CA PHE A 331 -5.48 11.73 14.22
C PHE A 331 -6.79 12.24 13.64
N ALA A 332 -7.39 13.28 14.22
CA ALA A 332 -8.64 13.86 13.76
C ALA A 332 -8.49 14.40 12.32
N VAL A 333 -7.46 15.22 12.08
CA VAL A 333 -7.20 15.80 10.76
C VAL A 333 -6.84 14.71 9.74
N ALA A 334 -5.95 13.77 10.09
CA ALA A 334 -5.59 12.67 9.22
C ALA A 334 -6.80 11.79 8.87
N THR A 335 -7.69 11.51 9.83
CA THR A 335 -8.92 10.74 9.61
C THR A 335 -9.84 11.43 8.61
N VAL A 336 -10.04 12.75 8.74
CA VAL A 336 -10.84 13.52 7.78
C VAL A 336 -10.25 13.43 6.38
N ILE A 337 -8.93 13.62 6.24
CA ILE A 337 -8.22 13.53 4.96
C ILE A 337 -8.35 12.13 4.33
N LEU A 338 -8.13 11.06 5.12
CA LEU A 338 -8.20 9.68 4.63
C LEU A 338 -9.63 9.24 4.26
N LYS A 339 -10.64 9.69 5.02
CA LYS A 339 -12.05 9.41 4.72
C LYS A 339 -12.55 10.19 3.52
N ALA A 340 -12.18 11.47 3.39
CA ALA A 340 -12.56 12.29 2.23
C ALA A 340 -12.03 11.66 0.94
N ASP A 341 -10.79 11.19 0.93
CA ASP A 341 -10.21 10.49 -0.22
C ASP A 341 -10.90 9.15 -0.52
N SER A 342 -11.31 8.43 0.53
CA SER A 342 -12.07 7.19 0.37
C SER A 342 -13.45 7.41 -0.24
N LYS A 343 -14.08 8.54 0.12
CA LYS A 343 -15.36 8.97 -0.43
C LYS A 343 -15.22 9.49 -1.85
N GLU A 344 -14.18 10.27 -2.17
CA GLU A 344 -13.91 10.70 -3.55
C GLU A 344 -13.64 9.51 -4.48
N ALA A 345 -12.96 8.46 -4.01
CA ALA A 345 -12.79 7.25 -4.79
C ALA A 345 -14.12 6.52 -5.06
N ALA A 346 -15.04 6.53 -4.08
CA ALA A 346 -16.38 5.93 -4.22
C ALA A 346 -17.32 6.79 -5.08
N ASP A 347 -17.32 8.11 -4.90
CA ASP A 347 -18.15 9.06 -5.67
C ASP A 347 -17.71 9.10 -7.14
N ASN A 348 -16.41 9.10 -7.43
CA ASN A 348 -15.90 8.98 -8.81
C ASN A 348 -16.24 7.62 -9.43
N PHE A 349 -16.28 6.55 -8.63
CA PHE A 349 -16.75 5.23 -9.08
C PHE A 349 -18.25 5.25 -9.36
N GLU A 350 -19.08 5.82 -8.50
CA GLU A 350 -20.51 5.97 -8.74
C GLU A 350 -20.83 6.89 -9.92
N GLU A 351 -20.10 8.00 -10.10
CA GLU A 351 -20.25 8.87 -11.27
C GLU A 351 -19.79 8.19 -12.56
N SER A 352 -18.70 7.42 -12.52
CA SER A 352 -18.26 6.65 -13.69
C SER A 352 -19.20 5.48 -14.00
N VAL A 353 -19.82 4.86 -12.99
CA VAL A 353 -20.89 3.85 -13.16
C VAL A 353 -22.16 4.50 -13.70
N LYS A 354 -22.58 5.67 -13.21
CA LYS A 354 -23.72 6.43 -13.74
C LYS A 354 -23.47 6.94 -15.16
N ALA A 355 -22.26 7.41 -15.47
CA ALA A 355 -21.87 7.81 -16.82
C ALA A 355 -21.80 6.60 -17.77
N THR A 356 -21.35 5.44 -17.28
CA THR A 356 -21.38 4.18 -18.04
C THR A 356 -22.80 3.64 -18.22
N GLN A 357 -23.69 3.81 -17.24
CA GLN A 357 -25.10 3.45 -17.35
C GLN A 357 -25.88 4.41 -18.25
N ALA A 358 -25.59 5.72 -18.18
CA ALA A 358 -26.11 6.72 -19.10
C ALA A 358 -25.62 6.47 -20.54
N ALA A 359 -24.34 6.12 -20.72
CA ALA A 359 -23.80 5.69 -22.01
C ALA A 359 -24.43 4.37 -22.49
N LYS A 360 -24.77 3.43 -21.60
CA LYS A 360 -25.55 2.22 -21.93
C LYS A 360 -27.00 2.53 -22.32
N LEU A 361 -27.62 3.56 -21.73
CA LEU A 361 -28.96 4.01 -22.10
C LEU A 361 -28.97 4.75 -23.44
N SER A 362 -27.93 5.54 -23.72
CA SER A 362 -27.69 6.15 -25.04
C SER A 362 -27.31 5.11 -26.12
N ALA A 363 -26.70 3.99 -25.71
CA ALA A 363 -26.36 2.86 -26.60
C ALA A 363 -27.54 1.91 -26.88
N LYS A 364 -28.71 2.07 -26.24
CA LYS A 364 -29.92 1.30 -26.57
C LYS A 364 -30.56 1.66 -27.93
N GLY A 365 -29.99 2.62 -28.66
CA GLY A 365 -30.34 2.93 -30.06
C GLY A 365 -29.46 2.26 -31.12
N SER A 366 -28.47 1.46 -30.75
CA SER A 366 -27.65 0.71 -31.71
C SER A 366 -27.14 -0.57 -31.07
N ALA A 367 -27.85 -1.66 -31.33
CA ALA A 367 -27.42 -2.99 -30.99
C ALA A 367 -26.13 -3.35 -31.76
N GLY A 368 -24.98 -3.07 -31.14
CA GLY A 368 -23.70 -3.67 -31.50
C GLY A 368 -23.29 -4.65 -30.40
N GLN A 369 -23.52 -5.94 -30.63
CA GLN A 369 -22.86 -7.02 -29.88
C GLN A 369 -21.35 -6.78 -29.93
N THR A 370 -20.72 -6.45 -28.80
CA THR A 370 -19.27 -6.60 -28.68
C THR A 370 -19.00 -8.05 -28.29
N SER A 371 -19.08 -8.91 -29.31
CA SER A 371 -18.55 -10.27 -29.26
C SER A 371 -17.04 -10.22 -28.96
N LEU A 372 -16.51 -11.27 -28.31
CA LEU A 372 -15.08 -11.50 -28.04
C LEU A 372 -14.30 -11.82 -29.33
N THR A 373 -14.48 -11.03 -30.40
CA THR A 373 -14.30 -11.51 -31.78
C THR A 373 -12.90 -11.50 -32.38
N ASN A 374 -11.82 -11.30 -31.63
CA ASN A 374 -10.49 -11.68 -32.13
C ASN A 374 -9.42 -11.69 -31.04
N MET A 375 -9.09 -12.87 -30.53
CA MET A 375 -7.85 -13.11 -29.75
C MET A 375 -6.73 -13.70 -30.63
N SER A 376 -6.94 -13.69 -31.94
CA SER A 376 -5.97 -14.12 -32.95
C SER A 376 -4.70 -13.30 -32.85
N GLY A 377 -3.57 -13.95 -32.52
CA GLY A 377 -2.26 -13.31 -32.42
C GLY A 377 -1.86 -12.85 -31.01
N ILE A 378 -2.66 -13.13 -29.98
CA ILE A 378 -2.23 -12.90 -28.59
C ILE A 378 -1.15 -13.90 -28.19
N GLN A 379 -0.01 -13.35 -27.75
CA GLN A 379 1.15 -14.11 -27.30
C GLN A 379 1.35 -13.98 -25.79
N HIS A 380 1.08 -12.80 -25.23
CA HIS A 380 1.32 -12.48 -23.83
C HIS A 380 0.00 -12.22 -23.10
N ILE A 381 -0.17 -12.77 -21.90
CA ILE A 381 -1.30 -12.49 -21.02
C ILE A 381 -0.80 -11.90 -19.71
N ILE A 382 -1.28 -10.71 -19.36
CA ILE A 382 -0.87 -9.97 -18.18
C ILE A 382 -2.05 -9.73 -17.25
N PHE A 383 -1.93 -10.24 -16.02
CA PHE A 383 -2.82 -9.90 -14.92
C PHE A 383 -2.39 -8.58 -14.28
N ALA A 384 -3.21 -7.54 -14.44
CA ALA A 384 -2.90 -6.19 -14.00
C ALA A 384 -3.74 -5.80 -12.78
N CYS A 385 -3.08 -5.47 -11.66
CA CYS A 385 -3.70 -4.82 -10.50
C CYS A 385 -2.88 -3.59 -10.08
N ASP A 386 -3.35 -2.81 -9.11
CA ASP A 386 -2.69 -1.55 -8.73
C ASP A 386 -1.21 -1.74 -8.31
N ALA A 387 -0.95 -2.72 -7.43
CA ALA A 387 0.40 -3.02 -6.92
C ALA A 387 1.15 -4.12 -7.68
N GLY A 388 0.46 -4.90 -8.52
CA GLY A 388 1.06 -6.03 -9.24
C GLY A 388 1.39 -7.26 -8.39
N MET A 389 0.95 -7.32 -7.14
CA MET A 389 1.19 -8.42 -6.19
C MET A 389 -0.12 -8.89 -5.52
N GLY A 390 -0.16 -10.12 -5.03
CA GLY A 390 -1.33 -10.67 -4.31
C GLY A 390 -2.34 -11.39 -5.22
N SER A 391 -3.56 -10.87 -5.31
CA SER A 391 -4.69 -11.52 -6.01
C SER A 391 -4.43 -11.70 -7.51
N SER A 392 -3.78 -10.73 -8.17
CA SER A 392 -3.37 -10.84 -9.58
C SER A 392 -2.34 -11.92 -9.84
N ALA A 393 -1.42 -12.15 -8.91
CA ALA A 393 -0.43 -13.23 -8.99
C ALA A 393 -1.10 -14.61 -8.84
N MET A 394 -2.10 -14.71 -7.97
CA MET A 394 -2.91 -15.94 -7.84
C MET A 394 -3.74 -16.19 -9.10
N GLY A 395 -4.42 -15.17 -9.64
CA GLY A 395 -5.16 -15.28 -10.91
C GLY A 395 -4.27 -15.69 -12.09
N ALA A 396 -3.09 -15.06 -12.21
CA ALA A 396 -2.09 -15.44 -13.20
C ALA A 396 -1.64 -16.91 -13.04
N SER A 397 -1.45 -17.38 -11.82
CA SER A 397 -1.06 -18.77 -11.55
C SER A 397 -2.17 -19.76 -11.93
N ILE A 398 -3.44 -19.40 -11.70
CA ILE A 398 -4.60 -20.23 -12.08
C ILE A 398 -4.70 -20.32 -13.61
N LEU A 399 -4.68 -19.18 -14.31
CA LEU A 399 -4.79 -19.19 -15.77
C LEU A 399 -3.56 -19.85 -16.42
N ARG A 400 -2.36 -19.64 -15.87
CA ARG A 400 -1.14 -20.32 -16.35
C ARG A 400 -1.30 -21.84 -16.31
N LYS A 401 -1.81 -22.40 -15.21
CA LYS A 401 -2.08 -23.85 -15.11
C LYS A 401 -3.08 -24.31 -16.18
N LYS A 402 -4.15 -23.55 -16.42
CA LYS A 402 -5.16 -23.88 -17.44
C LYS A 402 -4.59 -23.82 -18.87
N ILE A 403 -3.79 -22.80 -19.18
CA ILE A 403 -3.13 -22.64 -20.49
C ILE A 403 -2.11 -23.75 -20.73
N THR A 404 -1.28 -24.08 -19.73
CA THR A 404 -0.33 -25.21 -19.82
C THR A 404 -1.07 -26.55 -19.98
N ALA A 405 -2.16 -26.77 -19.25
CA ALA A 405 -2.97 -27.98 -19.39
C ALA A 405 -3.66 -28.10 -20.77
N ALA A 406 -4.00 -26.96 -21.39
CA ALA A 406 -4.56 -26.89 -22.73
C ALA A 406 -3.49 -26.93 -23.85
N GLY A 407 -2.20 -27.03 -23.51
CA GLY A 407 -1.10 -27.08 -24.49
C GLY A 407 -0.90 -25.79 -25.28
N LEU A 408 -1.33 -24.65 -24.73
CA LEU A 408 -1.30 -23.35 -25.38
C LEU A 408 0.07 -22.64 -25.18
N PRO A 409 0.62 -21.96 -26.19
CA PRO A 409 1.98 -21.37 -26.15
C PRO A 409 2.07 -20.02 -25.44
N GLN A 410 0.96 -19.41 -25.02
CA GLN A 410 0.94 -18.08 -24.42
C GLN A 410 1.56 -18.05 -23.02
N ASP A 411 2.38 -17.04 -22.73
CA ASP A 411 2.86 -16.81 -21.37
C ASP A 411 1.86 -15.99 -20.54
N VAL A 412 1.77 -16.34 -19.26
CA VAL A 412 0.89 -15.66 -18.30
C VAL A 412 1.74 -15.05 -17.19
N THR A 413 1.70 -13.73 -17.07
CA THR A 413 2.43 -12.98 -16.05
C THR A 413 1.49 -12.05 -15.26
N ASN A 414 1.99 -11.46 -14.17
CA ASN A 414 1.29 -10.43 -13.41
C ASN A 414 2.16 -9.18 -13.33
N ARG A 415 1.53 -8.00 -13.40
CA ARG A 415 2.22 -6.71 -13.28
C ARG A 415 1.35 -5.66 -12.60
N ALA A 416 2.01 -4.64 -12.04
CA ALA A 416 1.32 -3.44 -11.60
C ALA A 416 0.82 -2.66 -12.81
N ILE A 417 -0.37 -2.05 -12.73
CA ILE A 417 -0.92 -1.22 -13.81
C ILE A 417 0.05 -0.11 -14.22
N ASN A 418 0.77 0.45 -13.25
CA ASN A 418 1.77 1.48 -13.51
C ASN A 418 2.95 1.00 -14.37
N ASN A 419 3.19 -0.31 -14.40
CA ASN A 419 4.29 -0.97 -15.10
C ASN A 419 3.82 -1.73 -16.36
N LEU A 420 2.58 -1.50 -16.80
CA LEU A 420 2.09 -2.01 -18.08
C LEU A 420 2.82 -1.35 -19.23
N THR A 421 3.17 -2.15 -20.22
CA THR A 421 3.74 -1.73 -21.50
C THR A 421 2.69 -1.93 -22.59
N ASP A 422 2.52 -0.92 -23.44
CA ASP A 422 1.56 -0.98 -24.54
C ASP A 422 2.04 -1.94 -25.63
N ALA A 423 1.25 -2.97 -25.94
CA ALA A 423 1.57 -3.98 -26.94
C ALA A 423 0.30 -4.61 -27.51
N ALA A 424 0.20 -4.67 -28.84
CA ALA A 424 -0.99 -5.13 -29.55
C ALA A 424 -1.25 -6.64 -29.43
N ASN A 425 -0.19 -7.44 -29.24
CA ASN A 425 -0.25 -8.90 -29.06
C ASN A 425 -0.47 -9.32 -27.59
N THR A 426 -0.96 -8.42 -26.73
CA THR A 426 -1.09 -8.63 -25.30
C THR A 426 -2.54 -8.59 -24.84
N LEU A 427 -2.93 -9.60 -24.06
CA LEU A 427 -4.19 -9.62 -23.30
C LEU A 427 -3.94 -9.09 -21.89
N ILE A 428 -4.70 -8.09 -21.47
CA ILE A 428 -4.69 -7.58 -20.10
C ILE A 428 -5.95 -8.02 -19.38
N VAL A 429 -5.78 -8.79 -18.30
CA VAL A 429 -6.84 -9.21 -17.39
C VAL A 429 -6.78 -8.33 -16.15
N THR A 430 -7.84 -7.58 -15.87
CA THR A 430 -7.88 -6.65 -14.73
C THR A 430 -9.26 -6.56 -14.10
N GLN A 431 -9.36 -5.95 -12.92
CA GLN A 431 -10.65 -5.71 -12.27
C GLN A 431 -11.46 -4.65 -13.01
N GLU A 432 -12.79 -4.74 -12.99
CA GLU A 432 -13.67 -3.77 -13.65
C GLU A 432 -13.36 -2.32 -13.25
N GLU A 433 -13.12 -2.09 -11.96
CA GLU A 433 -12.75 -0.81 -11.36
C GLU A 433 -11.47 -0.20 -11.95
N LEU A 434 -10.55 -1.07 -12.39
CA LEU A 434 -9.20 -0.71 -12.81
C LEU A 434 -9.04 -0.69 -14.34
N LYS A 435 -10.05 -1.13 -15.10
CA LYS A 435 -10.02 -1.25 -16.55
C LYS A 435 -9.65 0.06 -17.25
N ASN A 436 -10.32 1.16 -16.89
CA ASN A 436 -10.09 2.47 -17.51
C ASN A 436 -8.63 2.93 -17.33
N ARG A 437 -8.07 2.73 -16.12
CA ARG A 437 -6.69 3.09 -15.82
C ARG A 437 -5.69 2.21 -16.58
N ALA A 438 -6.00 0.93 -16.75
CA ALA A 438 -5.17 0.01 -17.54
C ALA A 438 -5.22 0.33 -19.04
N GLN A 439 -6.39 0.70 -19.58
CA GLN A 439 -6.56 1.13 -20.97
C GLN A 439 -5.78 2.41 -21.30
N GLN A 440 -5.72 3.37 -20.37
CA GLN A 440 -4.88 4.57 -20.53
C GLN A 440 -3.39 4.25 -20.62
N LYS A 441 -2.94 3.14 -20.03
CA LYS A 441 -1.53 2.72 -20.00
C LYS A 441 -1.14 1.86 -21.21
N ALA A 442 -2.05 1.01 -21.68
CA ALA A 442 -1.83 0.12 -22.81
C ALA A 442 -3.02 0.19 -23.79
N PRO A 443 -3.19 1.30 -24.52
CA PRO A 443 -4.36 1.52 -25.37
C PRO A 443 -4.51 0.52 -26.52
N ASN A 444 -3.42 -0.10 -26.98
CA ASN A 444 -3.44 -1.06 -28.08
C ASN A 444 -3.63 -2.52 -27.63
N ALA A 445 -3.63 -2.79 -26.32
CA ALA A 445 -3.82 -4.13 -25.79
C ALA A 445 -5.30 -4.56 -25.81
N THR A 446 -5.53 -5.88 -25.81
CA THR A 446 -6.89 -6.44 -25.65
C THR A 446 -7.22 -6.57 -24.16
N PHE A 447 -8.45 -6.25 -23.74
CA PHE A 447 -8.81 -6.22 -22.32
C PHE A 447 -9.93 -7.18 -21.96
N VAL A 448 -9.73 -7.94 -20.88
CA VAL A 448 -10.79 -8.69 -20.20
C VAL A 448 -10.93 -8.17 -18.77
N ALA A 449 -12.13 -7.69 -18.44
CA ALA A 449 -12.46 -7.24 -17.10
C ALA A 449 -13.14 -8.36 -16.31
N ILE A 450 -12.71 -8.56 -15.07
CA ILE A 450 -13.24 -9.57 -14.14
C ILE A 450 -13.62 -8.92 -12.81
N GLU A 451 -14.50 -9.56 -12.06
CA GLU A 451 -14.86 -9.10 -10.71
C GLU A 451 -13.80 -9.54 -9.67
N ASN A 452 -13.35 -10.80 -9.75
CA ASN A 452 -12.40 -11.39 -8.81
C ASN A 452 -11.34 -12.24 -9.51
N PHE A 453 -10.08 -12.03 -9.13
CA PHE A 453 -8.94 -12.78 -9.66
C PHE A 453 -8.90 -14.27 -9.25
N LEU A 454 -9.54 -14.65 -8.15
CA LEU A 454 -9.47 -16.01 -7.62
C LEU A 454 -10.48 -16.97 -8.26
N ASN A 455 -11.61 -16.45 -8.72
CA ASN A 455 -12.68 -17.26 -9.30
C ASN A 455 -13.43 -16.42 -10.33
N SER A 456 -13.17 -16.70 -11.62
CA SER A 456 -13.83 -16.03 -12.72
C SER A 456 -14.12 -17.05 -13.83
N PRO A 457 -15.39 -17.21 -14.25
CA PRO A 457 -15.74 -18.09 -15.37
C PRO A 457 -15.07 -17.64 -16.68
N LYS A 458 -14.66 -16.36 -16.76
CA LYS A 458 -13.96 -15.81 -17.92
C LYS A 458 -12.61 -16.46 -18.21
N TYR A 459 -12.01 -17.18 -17.26
CA TYR A 459 -10.76 -17.89 -17.52
C TYR A 459 -10.96 -19.05 -18.50
N ASP A 460 -12.08 -19.76 -18.39
CA ASP A 460 -12.40 -20.84 -19.31
C ASP A 460 -12.78 -20.29 -20.69
N GLU A 461 -13.45 -19.13 -20.74
CA GLU A 461 -13.70 -18.40 -21.99
C GLU A 461 -12.41 -17.95 -22.68
N ILE A 462 -11.44 -17.41 -21.94
CA ILE A 462 -10.13 -17.01 -22.47
C ILE A 462 -9.42 -18.22 -23.07
N VAL A 463 -9.39 -19.35 -22.36
CA VAL A 463 -8.73 -20.57 -22.85
C VAL A 463 -9.42 -21.09 -24.10
N ALA A 464 -10.75 -21.20 -24.11
CA ALA A 464 -11.52 -21.67 -25.26
C ALA A 464 -11.30 -20.79 -26.51
N THR A 465 -11.32 -19.47 -26.32
CA THR A 465 -11.10 -18.50 -27.40
C THR A 465 -9.68 -18.58 -27.94
N LEU A 466 -8.66 -18.77 -27.08
CA LEU A 466 -7.27 -18.94 -27.50
C LEU A 466 -6.99 -20.30 -28.18
N SER A 467 -7.73 -21.35 -27.78
CA SER A 467 -7.64 -22.69 -28.39
C SER A 467 -8.38 -22.81 -29.72
N GLY A 468 -9.10 -21.77 -30.18
CA GLY A 468 -9.87 -21.80 -31.42
C GLY A 468 -11.00 -22.83 -31.41
N THR A 469 -11.48 -23.20 -30.22
CA THR A 469 -12.61 -24.13 -30.07
C THR A 469 -13.87 -23.28 -29.99
N ASP A 470 -14.71 -23.31 -31.03
CA ASP A 470 -16.04 -22.71 -30.95
C ASP A 470 -16.78 -23.34 -29.76
N LEU A 471 -17.06 -22.52 -28.75
CA LEU A 471 -18.10 -22.86 -27.79
C LEU A 471 -19.38 -22.96 -28.62
N LYS A 472 -19.83 -24.20 -28.87
CA LYS A 472 -21.18 -24.45 -29.40
C LYS A 472 -22.12 -23.61 -28.55
N GLU A 473 -22.67 -22.61 -29.22
CA GLU A 473 -23.66 -21.69 -28.71
C GLU A 473 -24.85 -22.53 -28.25
N THR A 474 -24.81 -22.92 -26.99
CA THR A 474 -25.96 -23.43 -26.29
C THR A 474 -26.41 -22.23 -25.50
N ALA A 475 -27.43 -21.55 -26.02
CA ALA A 475 -28.17 -20.57 -25.25
C ALA A 475 -28.78 -21.31 -24.06
N VAL A 476 -28.05 -21.34 -22.95
CA VAL A 476 -28.53 -21.89 -21.68
C VAL A 476 -28.87 -20.68 -20.82
N ALA A 477 -30.16 -20.33 -20.81
CA ALA A 477 -30.77 -19.64 -19.67
C ALA A 477 -30.27 -20.29 -18.37
N PRO A 478 -30.02 -19.53 -17.29
CA PRO A 478 -29.17 -19.97 -16.17
C PRO A 478 -29.55 -21.36 -15.69
N ALA A 479 -28.78 -22.36 -16.12
CA ALA A 479 -28.95 -23.73 -15.66
C ALA A 479 -28.30 -23.81 -14.28
N ALA A 480 -29.14 -23.96 -13.27
CA ALA A 480 -28.73 -24.48 -11.98
C ALA A 480 -27.84 -25.72 -12.24
N LEU A 481 -26.67 -25.78 -11.59
CA LEU A 481 -25.87 -26.99 -11.51
C LEU A 481 -26.82 -28.14 -11.11
N ARG A 482 -27.00 -29.13 -12.00
CA ARG A 482 -27.70 -30.36 -11.65
C ARG A 482 -26.88 -31.05 -10.57
N LEU A 483 -27.41 -31.03 -9.34
CA LEU A 483 -26.91 -31.88 -8.27
C LEU A 483 -27.43 -33.28 -8.57
N ASP A 484 -26.55 -34.28 -8.64
CA ASP A 484 -26.91 -35.70 -8.80
C ASP A 484 -27.54 -36.29 -7.51
N VAL A 485 -28.20 -35.45 -6.72
CA VAL A 485 -28.63 -35.73 -5.36
C VAL A 485 -30.08 -35.26 -5.22
N ASP A 486 -30.96 -36.17 -4.83
CA ASP A 486 -32.36 -35.82 -4.56
C ASP A 486 -32.43 -34.99 -3.27
N LEU A 487 -32.78 -33.72 -3.43
CA LEU A 487 -32.92 -32.75 -2.34
C LEU A 487 -34.37 -32.58 -1.89
N ALA A 488 -35.30 -33.41 -2.39
CA ALA A 488 -36.68 -33.37 -1.96
C ALA A 488 -36.79 -33.75 -0.47
N HIS A 489 -37.45 -32.90 0.32
CA HIS A 489 -37.75 -33.10 1.75
C HIS A 489 -36.56 -32.96 2.72
N ILE A 490 -35.53 -32.17 2.39
CA ILE A 490 -34.44 -31.84 3.34
C ILE A 490 -34.92 -30.82 4.38
N ASN A 491 -34.75 -31.15 5.66
CA ASN A 491 -35.11 -30.28 6.79
C ASN A 491 -33.91 -29.85 7.66
N GLU A 492 -32.71 -30.38 7.40
CA GLU A 492 -31.49 -30.04 8.13
C GLU A 492 -30.26 -30.20 7.25
N ILE A 493 -29.28 -29.31 7.40
CA ILE A 493 -27.97 -29.39 6.72
C ILE A 493 -26.88 -29.59 7.77
N VAL A 494 -26.03 -30.61 7.57
CA VAL A 494 -24.90 -30.92 8.46
C VAL A 494 -23.58 -30.87 7.69
N LEU A 495 -22.68 -29.98 8.11
CA LEU A 495 -21.29 -29.94 7.61
C LEU A 495 -20.41 -30.88 8.44
N VAL A 496 -19.85 -31.90 7.79
CA VAL A 496 -19.01 -32.91 8.44
C VAL A 496 -17.55 -32.55 8.34
N HIS A 497 -16.82 -32.64 9.46
CA HIS A 497 -15.39 -32.40 9.52
C HIS A 497 -14.61 -33.51 10.23
N ASP A 498 -13.33 -33.61 9.90
CA ASP A 498 -12.30 -34.31 10.68
C ASP A 498 -11.78 -33.41 11.82
N ASP A 499 -10.62 -33.68 12.40
CA ASP A 499 -10.03 -32.84 13.46
C ASP A 499 -9.82 -31.36 13.05
N ARG A 500 -9.93 -31.01 11.76
CA ARG A 500 -9.77 -29.66 11.22
C ARG A 500 -11.09 -28.87 11.22
N LYS A 501 -11.56 -28.51 12.42
CA LYS A 501 -12.80 -27.75 12.71
C LYS A 501 -12.93 -26.38 12.00
N GLY A 502 -11.81 -25.75 11.65
CA GLY A 502 -11.79 -24.40 11.05
C GLY A 502 -12.50 -24.32 9.70
N SER A 503 -12.32 -25.33 8.83
CA SER A 503 -12.90 -25.32 7.49
C SER A 503 -14.42 -25.50 7.49
N ALA A 504 -14.97 -26.30 8.39
CA ALA A 504 -16.42 -26.43 8.58
C ALA A 504 -17.03 -25.18 9.23
N THR A 505 -16.30 -24.49 10.13
CA THR A 505 -16.80 -23.26 10.75
C THR A 505 -16.95 -22.13 9.73
N MET A 506 -15.97 -21.99 8.83
CA MET A 506 -16.05 -21.02 7.73
C MET A 506 -17.12 -21.42 6.71
N GLY A 507 -17.22 -22.70 6.35
CA GLY A 507 -18.27 -23.21 5.47
C GLY A 507 -19.68 -22.99 6.01
N GLN A 508 -19.89 -23.21 7.31
CA GLN A 508 -21.16 -22.97 7.98
C GLN A 508 -21.59 -21.50 7.84
N LYS A 509 -20.68 -20.56 8.10
CA LYS A 509 -20.93 -19.11 7.95
C LYS A 509 -21.19 -18.66 6.51
N VAL A 510 -20.77 -19.44 5.53
CA VAL A 510 -21.05 -19.20 4.11
C VAL A 510 -22.46 -19.69 3.77
N VAL A 511 -22.80 -20.93 4.14
CA VAL A 511 -24.14 -21.51 3.89
C VAL A 511 -25.22 -20.73 4.64
N GLU A 512 -24.97 -20.33 5.89
CA GLU A 512 -25.85 -19.47 6.69
C GLU A 512 -26.18 -18.15 5.97
N ARG A 513 -25.18 -17.45 5.43
CA ARG A 513 -25.39 -16.22 4.66
C ARG A 513 -26.16 -16.44 3.36
N ILE A 514 -25.99 -17.59 2.71
CA ILE A 514 -26.72 -17.90 1.46
C ILE A 514 -28.19 -18.21 1.79
N LEU A 515 -28.47 -18.96 2.87
CA LEU A 515 -29.82 -19.22 3.35
C LEU A 515 -30.54 -17.93 3.75
N GLU A 516 -29.87 -17.04 4.49
CA GLU A 516 -30.39 -15.71 4.85
C GLU A 516 -30.73 -14.87 3.61
N ARG A 517 -29.84 -14.85 2.61
CA ARG A 517 -30.05 -14.12 1.35
C ARG A 517 -31.27 -14.61 0.58
N GLU A 518 -31.53 -15.92 0.62
CA GLU A 518 -32.64 -16.56 -0.10
C GLU A 518 -33.92 -16.72 0.75
N ALA A 519 -33.92 -16.23 2.00
CA ALA A 519 -35.02 -16.30 2.96
C ALA A 519 -35.50 -17.73 3.29
N LEU A 520 -34.57 -18.67 3.41
CA LEU A 520 -34.84 -20.07 3.79
C LEU A 520 -34.44 -20.34 5.25
N ASP A 521 -35.38 -20.87 6.04
CA ASP A 521 -35.15 -21.23 7.45
C ASP A 521 -34.88 -22.75 7.58
N ILE A 522 -33.65 -23.15 7.25
CA ILE A 522 -33.19 -24.54 7.35
C ILE A 522 -32.10 -24.64 8.44
N PRO A 523 -32.30 -25.44 9.50
CA PRO A 523 -31.31 -25.71 10.53
C PRO A 523 -29.95 -26.15 9.96
N LEU A 524 -28.88 -25.48 10.42
CA LEU A 524 -27.51 -25.72 9.95
C LEU A 524 -26.58 -26.08 11.12
N ARG A 525 -26.00 -27.29 11.09
CA ARG A 525 -25.07 -27.78 12.11
C ARG A 525 -23.71 -28.18 11.52
N LYS A 526 -22.71 -28.30 12.40
CA LYS A 526 -21.44 -28.95 12.09
C LYS A 526 -21.23 -30.11 13.05
N MET A 527 -20.71 -31.23 12.55
CA MET A 527 -20.45 -32.42 13.35
C MET A 527 -19.09 -33.03 13.00
N HIS A 528 -18.41 -33.56 14.01
CA HIS A 528 -17.25 -34.41 13.77
C HIS A 528 -17.70 -35.72 13.11
N ILE A 529 -16.88 -36.27 12.22
CA ILE A 529 -17.18 -37.54 11.54
C ILE A 529 -17.46 -38.69 12.52
N ASP A 530 -16.88 -38.65 13.73
CA ASP A 530 -17.09 -39.66 14.77
C ASP A 530 -18.41 -39.55 15.53
N GLU A 531 -19.00 -38.37 15.53
CA GLU A 531 -20.26 -38.09 16.21
C GLU A 531 -21.44 -38.05 15.24
N LEU A 532 -21.19 -38.23 13.93
CA LEU A 532 -22.17 -38.06 12.87
C LEU A 532 -23.40 -38.95 13.08
N LYS A 533 -24.54 -38.29 13.34
CA LYS A 533 -25.88 -38.88 13.39
C LYS A 533 -26.78 -37.99 12.54
N ALA A 534 -27.50 -38.59 11.60
CA ALA A 534 -28.29 -37.87 10.62
C ALA A 534 -29.56 -38.66 10.31
N SER A 535 -30.66 -37.95 10.08
CA SER A 535 -31.92 -38.54 9.63
C SER A 535 -31.92 -38.71 8.10
N PRO A 536 -32.87 -39.46 7.52
CA PRO A 536 -33.02 -39.54 6.06
C PRO A 536 -33.30 -38.19 5.37
N GLN A 537 -33.77 -37.19 6.13
CA GLN A 537 -34.08 -35.84 5.65
C GLN A 537 -32.93 -34.84 5.90
N THR A 538 -31.76 -35.34 6.29
CA THR A 538 -30.57 -34.52 6.55
C THR A 538 -29.64 -34.52 5.34
N LEU A 539 -29.26 -33.32 4.88
CA LEU A 539 -28.22 -33.13 3.87
C LEU A 539 -26.85 -33.08 4.54
N VAL A 540 -26.06 -34.13 4.33
CA VAL A 540 -24.70 -34.29 4.84
C VAL A 540 -23.71 -33.77 3.81
N ILE A 541 -23.00 -32.69 4.14
CA ILE A 541 -21.99 -32.07 3.29
C ILE A 541 -20.61 -32.42 3.83
N SER A 542 -19.81 -33.14 3.04
CA SER A 542 -18.46 -33.58 3.41
C SER A 542 -17.44 -33.33 2.30
N LYS A 543 -16.16 -33.21 2.69
CA LYS A 543 -15.06 -33.23 1.70
C LYS A 543 -15.04 -34.58 0.99
N ASN A 544 -14.60 -34.62 -0.27
CA ASN A 544 -14.43 -35.87 -1.03
C ASN A 544 -13.68 -36.97 -0.25
N SER A 545 -12.68 -36.59 0.54
CA SER A 545 -11.90 -37.51 1.37
C SER A 545 -12.69 -38.14 2.54
N LEU A 546 -13.80 -37.53 2.96
CA LEU A 546 -14.63 -37.95 4.10
C LEU A 546 -15.98 -38.52 3.66
N THR A 547 -16.40 -38.30 2.41
CA THR A 547 -17.72 -38.70 1.91
C THR A 547 -17.96 -40.20 2.03
N GLN A 548 -16.98 -41.05 1.72
CA GLN A 548 -17.14 -42.50 1.84
C GLN A 548 -17.35 -42.94 3.30
N ALA A 549 -16.63 -42.33 4.25
CA ALA A 549 -16.78 -42.61 5.68
C ALA A 549 -18.14 -42.10 6.21
N ALA A 550 -18.61 -40.95 5.74
CA ALA A 550 -19.92 -40.40 6.10
C ALA A 550 -21.06 -41.29 5.59
N GLN A 551 -20.97 -41.78 4.35
CA GLN A 551 -21.94 -42.70 3.75
C GLN A 551 -22.00 -44.04 4.50
N GLN A 552 -20.88 -44.55 4.97
CA GLN A 552 -20.86 -45.78 5.79
C GLN A 552 -21.55 -45.60 7.14
N LYS A 553 -21.43 -44.43 7.77
CA LYS A 553 -22.01 -44.16 9.10
C LYS A 553 -23.50 -43.84 9.06
N VAL A 554 -23.94 -43.06 8.08
CA VAL A 554 -25.34 -42.65 7.90
C VAL A 554 -25.77 -42.88 6.45
N PRO A 555 -25.96 -44.15 6.04
CA PRO A 555 -26.24 -44.51 4.65
C PRO A 555 -27.59 -44.01 4.15
N THR A 556 -28.53 -43.75 5.07
CA THR A 556 -29.88 -43.30 4.75
C THR A 556 -30.00 -41.79 4.54
N ALA A 557 -28.98 -41.01 4.90
CA ALA A 557 -28.97 -39.56 4.72
C ALA A 557 -28.60 -39.17 3.29
N VAL A 558 -28.89 -37.93 2.92
CA VAL A 558 -28.57 -37.39 1.59
C VAL A 558 -27.15 -36.83 1.62
N HIS A 559 -26.25 -37.30 0.74
CA HIS A 559 -24.82 -36.96 0.79
C HIS A 559 -24.41 -36.04 -0.36
N LEU A 560 -23.71 -34.95 -0.03
CA LEU A 560 -23.10 -34.05 -0.98
C LEU A 560 -21.59 -33.96 -0.78
N SER A 561 -20.86 -34.38 -1.81
CA SER A 561 -19.40 -34.30 -1.84
C SER A 561 -18.90 -32.97 -2.40
N VAL A 562 -18.03 -32.30 -1.66
CA VAL A 562 -17.37 -31.04 -2.07
C VAL A 562 -15.84 -31.16 -2.03
N ASP A 563 -15.15 -30.40 -2.88
CA ASP A 563 -13.68 -30.36 -2.87
C ASP A 563 -13.15 -29.58 -1.65
N SER A 564 -13.91 -28.59 -1.18
CA SER A 564 -13.57 -27.73 -0.05
C SER A 564 -14.84 -27.27 0.66
N LEU A 565 -14.88 -27.35 1.99
CA LEU A 565 -16.00 -26.83 2.77
C LEU A 565 -16.08 -25.29 2.78
N ILE A 566 -15.03 -24.59 2.31
CA ILE A 566 -14.93 -23.13 2.37
C ILE A 566 -15.32 -22.49 1.03
N THR A 567 -15.08 -23.19 -0.08
CA THR A 567 -15.16 -22.63 -1.43
C THR A 567 -15.82 -23.62 -2.36
N THR A 568 -17.13 -23.49 -2.58
CA THR A 568 -17.80 -24.23 -3.65
C THR A 568 -19.02 -23.49 -4.18
N SER A 569 -19.11 -23.35 -5.50
CA SER A 569 -20.31 -22.92 -6.25
C SER A 569 -21.51 -23.86 -6.03
N LYS A 570 -21.25 -25.07 -5.53
CA LYS A 570 -22.28 -26.05 -5.16
C LYS A 570 -23.20 -25.54 -4.05
N TYR A 571 -22.76 -24.69 -3.12
CA TYR A 571 -23.64 -24.19 -2.05
C TYR A 571 -24.76 -23.29 -2.58
N GLU A 572 -24.44 -22.38 -3.50
CA GLU A 572 -25.48 -21.56 -4.15
C GLU A 572 -26.45 -22.42 -4.96
N SER A 573 -25.94 -23.48 -5.59
CA SER A 573 -26.75 -24.41 -6.36
C SER A 573 -27.66 -25.27 -5.47
N VAL A 574 -27.16 -25.72 -4.31
CA VAL A 574 -27.93 -26.48 -3.31
C VAL A 574 -29.05 -25.62 -2.76
N VAL A 575 -28.74 -24.40 -2.32
CA VAL A 575 -29.76 -23.49 -1.76
C VAL A 575 -30.78 -23.08 -2.82
N ALA A 576 -30.35 -22.84 -4.07
CA ALA A 576 -31.27 -22.57 -5.17
C ALA A 576 -32.21 -23.75 -5.48
N ASN A 577 -31.73 -25.00 -5.41
CA ASN A 577 -32.58 -26.19 -5.59
C ASN A 577 -33.52 -26.40 -4.39
N LEU A 578 -33.05 -26.19 -3.15
CA LEU A 578 -33.90 -26.25 -1.96
C LEU A 578 -35.04 -25.21 -2.04
N LYS A 579 -34.77 -24.02 -2.57
CA LYS A 579 -35.77 -22.97 -2.81
C LYS A 579 -36.81 -23.32 -3.87
N GLN A 580 -36.44 -24.11 -4.89
CA GLN A 580 -37.40 -24.54 -5.91
C GLN A 580 -38.38 -25.59 -5.40
N ILE A 581 -38.03 -26.27 -4.30
CA ILE A 581 -38.78 -27.40 -3.75
C ILE A 581 -39.55 -27.00 -2.46
N ALA A 582 -39.09 -25.98 -1.74
CA ALA A 582 -39.79 -25.32 -0.63
C ALA A 582 -40.89 -24.38 -1.14
#